data_AF-A0A7Z9N2E9-F1
#
_entry.id   AF-A0A7Z9N2E9-F1
#
_cell.length_a   1.000
_cell.length_b   1.000
_cell.length_c   1.000
_cell.angle_alpha   90.00
_cell.angle_beta   90.00
_cell.angle_gamma   90.00
#
_symmetry.space_group_name_H-M   'P 1'
#
loop_
_entity.id
_entity.type
_entity.pdbx_description
1 polymer ?
#
loop_
_entity_poly.entity_id
_entity_poly.type
_entity_poly.pdbx_seq_one_letter_code
_entity_poly.pdbx_strand_id
1 'polypeptide(L)' 'MIAYLSGGMEHAVNEGEDWRNDMTNWLKENLGHEVVDPVKSSRQLVDETNSHDYRSWKKSDRGKYKAFVRKLIRQD' A
#
# COMPACT_ATOMS: atom_id res chain seq x y z
N MET A 1 -16.66 8.89 9.20
CA MET A 1 -15.25 9.36 9.25
C MET A 1 -14.45 8.48 8.30
N ILE A 2 -13.33 8.99 7.77
CA ILE A 2 -12.41 8.21 6.95
C ILE A 2 -11.21 7.81 7.81
N ALA A 3 -10.91 6.51 7.85
CA ALA A 3 -9.72 5.97 8.50
C ALA A 3 -8.66 5.62 7.46
N TYR A 4 -7.41 6.01 7.70
CA TYR A 4 -6.28 5.70 6.82
C TYR A 4 -5.42 4.61 7.46
N LEU A 5 -5.32 3.44 6.80
CA LEU A 5 -4.57 2.30 7.33
C LEU A 5 -3.10 2.35 6.87
N SER A 6 -2.26 3.06 7.63
CA SER A 6 -0.82 3.19 7.37
C SER A 6 0.03 1.98 7.77
N GLY A 7 -0.59 0.84 8.11
CA GLY A 7 0.07 -0.32 8.73
C GLY A 7 -0.08 -1.65 7.96
N GLY A 8 0.65 -2.66 8.41
CA GLY A 8 0.65 -4.01 7.83
C GLY A 8 1.39 -4.09 6.50
N MET A 9 2.61 -3.60 6.37
CA MET A 9 3.27 -3.47 5.04
C MET A 9 4.22 -4.65 4.74
N GLU A 10 5.31 -4.39 4.01
CA GLU A 10 6.26 -5.37 3.42
C GLU A 10 6.76 -6.49 4.35
N HIS A 11 6.78 -6.28 5.67
CA HIS A 11 7.30 -7.25 6.64
C HIS A 11 6.22 -7.95 7.47
N ALA A 12 4.95 -7.60 7.30
CA ALA A 12 3.85 -8.31 7.93
C ALA A 12 3.55 -9.63 7.19
N VAL A 13 2.96 -10.59 7.89
CA VAL A 13 2.44 -11.81 7.27
C VAL A 13 1.47 -11.40 6.15
N ASN A 14 1.64 -12.00 4.97
CA ASN A 14 0.89 -11.67 3.76
C ASN A 14 0.89 -10.16 3.39
N GLU A 15 2.02 -9.48 3.62
CA GLU A 15 2.15 -8.02 3.42
C GLU A 15 1.01 -7.22 4.10
N GLY A 16 0.52 -7.76 5.24
CA GLY A 16 -0.58 -7.26 6.06
C GLY A 16 -1.91 -7.04 5.34
N GLU A 17 -2.10 -7.67 4.18
CA GLU A 17 -3.34 -7.58 3.40
C GLU A 17 -4.54 -8.10 4.18
N ASP A 18 -4.39 -9.26 4.83
CA ASP A 18 -5.46 -9.85 5.64
C ASP A 18 -5.87 -8.93 6.79
N TRP A 19 -4.88 -8.38 7.50
CA TRP A 19 -5.12 -7.42 8.58
C TRP A 19 -5.85 -6.16 8.08
N ARG A 20 -5.46 -5.60 6.93
CA ARG A 20 -6.13 -4.42 6.37
C ARG A 20 -7.57 -4.74 5.96
N ASN A 21 -7.83 -5.91 5.41
CA ASN A 21 -9.17 -6.36 5.05
C ASN A 21 -10.04 -6.51 6.30
N ASP A 22 -9.53 -7.18 7.34
CA ASP A 22 -10.23 -7.38 8.61
C ASP A 22 -10.54 -6.04 9.29
N MET A 23 -9.55 -5.14 9.36
CA MET A 23 -9.75 -3.80 9.94
C MET A 23 -10.72 -2.95 9.13
N THR A 24 -10.71 -3.07 7.81
CA THR A 24 -11.67 -2.36 6.94
C THR A 24 -13.10 -2.78 7.25
N ASN A 25 -13.35 -4.09 7.33
CA ASN A 25 -14.67 -4.62 7.66
C ASN A 25 -15.08 -4.21 9.08
N TRP A 26 -14.18 -4.38 10.05
CA TRP A 26 -14.46 -4.04 11.44
C TRP A 26 -14.81 -2.55 11.62
N LEU A 27 -14.03 -1.63 11.01
CA LEU A 27 -14.28 -0.19 11.08
C LEU A 27 -15.60 0.21 10.42
N LYS A 28 -15.95 -0.44 9.32
CA LYS A 28 -17.21 -0.20 8.63
C LYS A 28 -18.40 -0.70 9.44
N GLU A 29 -18.33 -1.92 9.97
CA GLU A 29 -19.45 -2.57 10.67
C GLU A 29 -19.69 -1.99 12.06
N ASN A 30 -18.62 -1.65 12.79
CA ASN A 30 -18.73 -1.24 14.19
C ASN A 30 -18.82 0.28 14.36
N LEU A 31 -18.19 1.04 13.47
CA LEU A 31 -18.09 2.51 13.60
C LEU A 31 -18.69 3.27 12.41
N GLY A 32 -19.17 2.57 11.36
CA GLY A 32 -19.66 3.21 10.14
C GLY A 32 -18.59 4.06 9.45
N HIS A 33 -17.32 3.68 9.58
CA HIS A 33 -16.20 4.41 9.00
C HIS A 33 -15.84 3.84 7.62
N GLU A 34 -15.47 4.73 6.72
CA GLU A 34 -14.87 4.35 5.44
C GLU A 34 -13.35 4.26 5.60
N VAL A 35 -12.71 3.42 4.79
CA VAL A 35 -11.27 3.16 4.92
C VAL A 35 -10.56 3.44 3.60
N VAL A 36 -9.45 4.17 3.70
CA VAL A 36 -8.48 4.33 2.63
C VAL A 36 -7.32 3.37 2.88
N ASP A 37 -7.13 2.43 1.94
CA ASP A 37 -5.99 1.51 1.91
C ASP A 37 -4.95 1.99 0.89
N PRO A 38 -3.84 2.61 1.34
CA PRO A 38 -2.80 3.12 0.44
C PRO A 38 -2.08 2.02 -0.35
N VAL A 39 -2.15 0.76 0.10
CA VAL A 39 -1.55 -0.37 -0.62
C VAL A 39 -2.33 -0.68 -1.90
N LYS A 40 -3.65 -0.47 -1.91
CA LYS A 40 -4.47 -0.63 -3.12
C LYS A 40 -4.14 0.46 -4.15
N SER A 41 -4.03 1.70 -3.72
CA SER A 41 -3.60 2.84 -4.56
C SER A 41 -2.20 2.58 -5.14
N SER A 42 -1.29 2.10 -4.29
CA SER A 42 0.07 1.73 -4.69
C SER A 42 0.10 0.57 -5.70
N ARG A 43 -0.75 -0.47 -5.54
CA ARG A 43 -0.87 -1.58 -6.50
C ARG A 43 -1.32 -1.09 -7.87
N GLN A 44 -2.30 -0.19 -7.92
CA GLN A 44 -2.74 0.39 -9.19
C GLN A 44 -1.60 1.10 -9.93
N LEU A 45 -0.78 1.92 -9.23
CA LEU A 45 0.37 2.55 -9.87
C LEU A 45 1.41 1.53 -10.34
N VAL A 46 1.63 0.45 -9.58
CA VAL A 46 2.53 -0.64 -9.95
C VAL A 46 2.07 -1.29 -11.25
N ASP A 47 0.78 -1.57 -11.39
CA ASP A 47 0.18 -2.16 -12.59
C ASP A 47 0.29 -1.21 -13.80
N GLU A 48 -0.09 0.06 -13.63
CA GLU A 48 -0.03 1.10 -14.67
C GLU A 48 1.39 1.34 -15.19
N THR A 49 2.39 1.15 -14.33
CA THR A 49 3.80 1.37 -14.67
C THR A 49 4.56 0.06 -14.94
N ASN A 50 3.87 -1.09 -14.95
CA ASN A 50 4.46 -2.43 -15.07
C ASN A 50 5.70 -2.62 -14.15
N SER A 51 5.60 -2.13 -12.93
CA SER A 51 6.71 -2.03 -11.97
C SER A 51 6.63 -3.07 -10.85
N HIS A 52 6.07 -4.26 -11.12
CA HIS A 52 5.86 -5.31 -10.12
C HIS A 52 7.13 -5.67 -9.33
N ASP A 53 8.29 -5.64 -9.99
CA ASP A 53 9.58 -5.96 -9.41
C ASP A 53 10.31 -4.76 -8.78
N TYR A 54 9.64 -3.63 -8.55
CA TYR A 54 10.30 -2.40 -8.07
C TYR A 54 11.11 -2.61 -6.79
N ARG A 55 10.70 -3.54 -5.91
CA ARG A 55 11.41 -3.87 -4.67
C ARG A 55 12.81 -4.43 -4.92
N SER A 56 13.03 -5.13 -6.04
CA SER A 56 14.36 -5.61 -6.45
C SER A 56 15.34 -4.45 -6.70
N TRP A 57 14.83 -3.29 -7.12
CA TRP A 57 15.64 -2.09 -7.37
C TRP A 57 16.29 -1.55 -6.10
N LYS A 58 15.83 -1.93 -4.90
CA LYS A 58 16.56 -1.65 -3.64
C LYS A 58 18.01 -2.13 -3.69
N LYS A 59 18.25 -3.23 -4.40
CA LYS A 59 19.56 -3.88 -4.56
C LYS A 59 20.20 -3.57 -5.92
N SER A 60 19.43 -3.58 -7.01
CA SER A 60 19.96 -3.43 -8.37
C SER A 60 20.08 -1.98 -8.85
N ASP A 61 19.14 -1.10 -8.50
CA ASP A 61 19.16 0.32 -8.91
C ASP A 61 18.41 1.20 -7.89
N ARG A 62 19.17 1.70 -6.91
CA ARG A 62 18.64 2.54 -5.83
C ARG A 62 18.06 3.87 -6.32
N GLY A 63 18.53 4.39 -7.45
CA GLY A 63 18.04 5.64 -8.03
C GLY A 63 16.62 5.46 -8.55
N LYS A 64 16.42 4.41 -9.36
CA LYS A 64 15.11 4.02 -9.88
C LYS A 64 14.12 3.68 -8.77
N TYR A 65 14.57 2.94 -7.75
CA TYR A 65 13.78 2.65 -6.56
C TYR A 65 13.26 3.92 -5.88
N LYS A 66 14.17 4.87 -5.56
CA LYS A 66 13.79 6.13 -4.91
C LYS A 66 12.83 6.96 -5.75
N ALA A 67 13.06 7.03 -7.06
CA ALA A 67 12.19 7.77 -7.96
C ALA A 67 10.76 7.18 -7.99
N PHE A 68 10.65 5.86 -8.02
CA PHE A 68 9.36 5.17 -8.02
C PHE A 68 8.62 5.30 -6.68
N VAL A 69 9.29 5.08 -5.55
CA VAL A 69 8.69 5.24 -4.22
C VAL A 69 8.20 6.67 -3.98
N ARG A 70 8.91 7.69 -4.48
CA ARG A 70 8.44 9.08 -4.42
C ARG A 70 7.16 9.32 -5.22
N LYS A 71 6.91 8.56 -6.29
CA LYS A 71 5.65 8.64 -7.03
C LYS A 71 4.51 8.04 -6.22
N LEU A 72 4.73 6.88 -5.59
CA LEU A 72 3.75 6.25 -4.68
C LEU A 72 3.34 7.21 -3.56
N ILE A 73 4.33 7.80 -2.86
CA ILE A 73 4.08 8.76 -1.77
C ILE A 73 3.33 10.03 -2.23
N ARG A 74 3.44 10.42 -3.49
CA ARG A 74 2.74 11.61 -4.03
C ARG A 74 1.28 11.33 -4.42
N GLN A 75 0.91 10.06 -4.59
CA GLN A 75 -0.44 9.63 -4.94
C GLN A 75 -1.28 9.27 -3.72
N ASP A 76 -0.65 8.95 -2.59
CA ASP A 76 -1.28 8.81 -1.28
C ASP A 76 -1.68 10.17 -0.68
#